data_AF-A0A9W6DRY6-F1
#
_entry.id   AF-A0A9W6DRY6-F1
#
_cell.length_a   1.000
_cell.length_b   1.000
_cell.length_c   1.000
_cell.angle_alpha   90.00
_cell.angle_beta   90.00
_cell.angle_gamma   90.00
#
_symmetry.space_group_name_H-M   'P 1'
#
loop_
_entity.id
_entity.type
_entity.pdbx_description
1 polymer ?
#
loop_
_entity_poly.entity_id
_entity_poly.type
_entity_poly.pdbx_seq_one_letter_code
_entity_poly.pdbx_strand_id
1 'polypeptide(L)'
;MFNPGTKFPLEGNTRIEGEVSEALDKAYIPNFIWGQGVHLMMGIEENWDTPSWVVPDHLIDYAARVLSHVFKPGTPYSEREPSQRKTPTPGEYCFDYGVFGVQEIHLHKKSSRCPSFPDPPLDIPSKNDQYYMLTKDRRLPMEHVGKVRDVPPGYSYPVKMPVPARYVESLVMFCAWNLSVVDLPHPWYDTLVYLARGMFLGSTNYSYVEPKELQYPFDKFMRILSYDASRYGEALTSDLCHRKSYRFLCEMLMVLREMKQVRRKMDKLLRYWPPMAQDLKAKCEAMKLEYECPQEPDAVPMVHHELVAALAKKSWSYSTVECANT
;
A
#
# COMPACT_ATOMS: atom_id res chain seq x y z
N MET A 1 27.70 27.69 -12.20
CA MET A 1 27.38 26.72 -13.27
C MET A 1 26.96 25.42 -12.61
N PHE A 2 25.70 25.03 -12.79
CA PHE A 2 25.13 23.81 -12.23
C PHE A 2 25.56 22.62 -13.08
N ASN A 3 26.06 21.56 -12.43
CA ASN A 3 26.41 20.31 -13.09
C ASN A 3 25.15 19.41 -13.17
N PRO A 4 24.62 19.07 -14.37
CA PRO A 4 23.36 18.33 -14.51
C PRO A 4 23.44 16.83 -14.19
N GLY A 5 24.58 16.34 -13.67
CA GLY A 5 24.89 14.92 -13.54
C GLY A 5 24.99 14.38 -12.12
N THR A 6 24.85 15.21 -11.09
CA THR A 6 24.86 14.75 -9.70
C THR A 6 23.50 14.14 -9.36
N LYS A 7 23.32 12.86 -9.72
CA LYS A 7 22.38 12.00 -9.00
C LYS A 7 22.86 12.03 -7.55
N PHE A 8 22.09 12.66 -6.67
CA PHE A 8 22.27 12.43 -5.24
C PHE A 8 22.30 10.91 -5.06
N PRO A 9 23.32 10.35 -4.41
CA PRO A 9 23.33 8.92 -4.22
C PRO A 9 22.06 8.57 -3.44
N LEU A 10 21.38 7.52 -3.88
CA LEU A 10 20.36 6.78 -3.12
C LEU A 10 20.94 6.17 -1.82
N GLU A 11 22.06 6.69 -1.33
CA GLU A 11 22.70 6.39 -0.05
C GLU A 11 21.80 6.92 1.07
N GLY A 12 20.85 6.13 1.51
CA GLY A 12 20.00 6.53 2.62
C GLY A 12 18.89 5.55 2.94
N ASN A 13 18.30 4.92 1.92
CA ASN A 13 17.11 4.08 2.12
C ASN A 13 17.45 2.84 2.94
N THR A 14 18.48 2.07 2.56
CA THR A 14 18.86 0.90 3.37
C THR A 14 19.29 1.29 4.77
N ARG A 15 20.04 2.39 4.91
CA ARG A 15 20.54 2.83 6.20
C ARG A 15 19.38 3.17 7.14
N ILE A 16 18.47 4.03 6.70
CA ILE A 16 17.33 4.42 7.53
C ILE A 16 16.42 3.23 7.81
N GLU A 17 16.27 2.34 6.83
CA GLU A 17 15.48 1.14 7.02
C GLU A 17 16.07 0.21 8.10
N GLY A 18 17.39 0.05 8.08
CA GLY A 18 18.11 -0.69 9.11
C GLY A 18 18.02 -0.02 10.49
N GLU A 19 18.21 1.29 10.58
CA GLU A 19 18.16 2.03 11.85
C GLU A 19 16.77 1.96 12.51
N VAL A 20 15.70 2.15 11.73
CA VAL A 20 14.32 2.08 12.25
C VAL A 20 13.95 0.65 12.65
N SER A 21 14.21 -0.34 11.79
CA SER A 21 13.90 -1.73 12.11
C SER A 21 14.71 -2.25 13.31
N GLU A 22 15.98 -1.85 13.44
CA GLU A 22 16.80 -2.20 14.60
C GLU A 22 16.26 -1.61 15.90
N ALA A 23 15.85 -0.33 15.88
CA ALA A 23 15.29 0.32 17.06
C ALA A 23 14.01 -0.36 17.54
N LEU A 24 13.13 -0.74 16.61
CA LEU A 24 11.87 -1.43 16.92
C LEU A 24 12.09 -2.87 17.39
N ASP A 25 12.95 -3.62 16.71
CA ASP A 25 13.23 -5.02 17.06
C ASP A 25 13.94 -5.12 18.43
N LYS A 26 14.87 -4.21 18.76
CA LYS A 26 15.49 -4.13 20.12
C LYS A 26 14.47 -3.84 21.22
N ALA A 27 13.38 -3.16 20.89
CA ALA A 27 12.27 -2.89 21.81
C ALA A 27 11.19 -4.00 21.81
N TYR A 28 11.45 -5.12 21.14
CA TYR A 28 10.51 -6.24 20.97
C TYR A 28 9.21 -5.85 20.24
N ILE A 29 9.31 -4.96 19.26
CA ILE A 29 8.18 -4.48 18.45
C ILE A 29 8.29 -5.09 17.03
N PRO A 30 7.43 -6.07 16.70
CA PRO A 30 7.39 -6.61 15.35
C PRO A 30 7.05 -5.52 14.33
N ASN A 31 7.81 -5.46 13.24
CA ASN A 31 7.68 -4.42 12.22
C ASN A 31 8.05 -4.95 10.83
N PHE A 32 7.65 -4.21 9.81
CA PHE A 32 8.12 -4.38 8.44
C PHE A 32 7.95 -3.08 7.66
N ILE A 33 8.73 -2.89 6.60
CA ILE A 33 8.64 -1.71 5.74
C ILE A 33 7.38 -1.73 4.88
N TRP A 34 6.87 -0.55 4.54
CA TRP A 34 5.74 -0.34 3.65
C TRP A 34 6.06 0.79 2.66
N GLY A 35 5.29 0.89 1.59
CA GLY A 35 5.35 2.05 0.70
C GLY A 35 6.64 2.11 -0.12
N GLN A 36 7.32 3.27 -0.09
CA GLN A 36 8.50 3.56 -0.91
C GLN A 36 9.56 2.46 -0.86
N GLY A 37 9.90 1.99 0.35
CA GLY A 37 10.91 0.93 0.52
C GLY A 37 10.52 -0.34 -0.24
N VAL A 38 9.25 -0.74 -0.18
CA VAL A 38 8.71 -1.90 -0.91
C VAL A 38 8.67 -1.63 -2.41
N HIS A 39 8.26 -0.45 -2.85
CA HIS A 39 8.24 -0.06 -4.27
C HIS A 39 9.61 -0.17 -4.91
N LEU A 40 10.64 0.37 -4.24
CA LEU A 40 12.02 0.28 -4.73
C LEU A 40 12.53 -1.16 -4.73
N MET A 41 12.16 -1.98 -3.74
CA MET A 41 12.45 -3.42 -3.77
C MET A 41 11.71 -4.15 -4.91
N MET A 42 10.63 -3.56 -5.43
CA MET A 42 9.91 -4.00 -6.62
C MET A 42 10.45 -3.48 -7.95
N GLY A 43 11.53 -2.69 -7.92
CA GLY A 43 12.09 -2.08 -9.12
C GLY A 43 11.33 -0.83 -9.57
N ILE A 44 10.43 -0.29 -8.74
CA ILE A 44 9.62 0.88 -9.06
C ILE A 44 10.33 2.14 -8.58
N GLU A 45 10.80 2.96 -9.52
CA GLU A 45 11.36 4.28 -9.26
C GLU A 45 10.21 5.31 -9.14
N GLU A 46 9.54 5.34 -7.99
CA GLU A 46 8.48 6.30 -7.69
C GLU A 46 8.96 7.45 -6.78
N ASN A 47 8.55 8.68 -7.11
CA ASN A 47 8.94 9.91 -6.40
C ASN A 47 8.01 10.27 -5.21
N TRP A 48 6.97 9.49 -4.95
CA TRP A 48 5.78 9.98 -4.22
C TRP A 48 5.62 9.46 -2.80
N ASP A 49 6.49 8.56 -2.35
CA ASP A 49 6.28 7.91 -1.07
C ASP A 49 7.45 8.11 -0.11
N THR A 50 7.12 8.10 1.18
CA THR A 50 8.04 8.29 2.29
C THR A 50 8.44 6.94 2.88
N PRO A 51 9.64 6.81 3.46
CA PRO A 51 10.01 5.63 4.23
C PRO A 51 8.96 5.34 5.31
N SER A 52 8.38 4.14 5.28
CA SER A 52 7.22 3.81 6.11
C SER A 52 7.37 2.43 6.76
N TRP A 53 6.86 2.30 7.98
CA TRP A 53 6.83 1.05 8.75
C TRP A 53 5.42 0.73 9.20
N VAL A 54 5.10 -0.56 9.23
CA VAL A 54 3.85 -1.09 9.79
C VAL A 54 4.17 -1.88 11.05
N VAL A 55 3.38 -1.67 12.11
CA VAL A 55 3.48 -2.37 13.40
C VAL A 55 2.10 -2.89 13.84
N PRO A 56 2.03 -3.90 14.74
CA PRO A 56 0.78 -4.31 15.35
C PRO A 56 0.06 -3.15 16.02
N ASP A 57 -1.26 -3.07 15.83
CA ASP A 57 -2.10 -1.96 16.29
C ASP A 57 -1.91 -1.61 17.77
N HIS A 58 -1.79 -2.63 18.63
CA HIS A 58 -1.67 -2.48 20.09
C HIS A 58 -0.30 -1.96 20.53
N LEU A 59 0.69 -1.89 19.62
CA LEU A 59 2.05 -1.41 19.89
C LEU A 59 2.33 -0.05 19.26
N ILE A 60 1.40 0.54 18.51
CA ILE A 60 1.66 1.77 17.74
C ILE A 60 2.18 2.93 18.59
N ASP A 61 1.57 3.18 19.75
CA ASP A 61 1.98 4.27 20.64
C ASP A 61 3.33 3.99 21.30
N TYR A 62 3.62 2.71 21.60
CA TYR A 62 4.90 2.31 22.17
C TYR A 62 6.02 2.42 21.13
N ALA A 63 5.77 1.97 19.91
CA ALA A 63 6.66 2.13 18.77
C ALA A 63 6.97 3.61 18.51
N ALA A 64 5.96 4.49 18.57
CA ALA A 64 6.17 5.91 18.41
C ALA A 64 7.06 6.52 19.50
N ARG A 65 6.91 6.08 20.76
CA ARG A 65 7.81 6.47 21.85
C ARG A 65 9.23 5.98 21.61
N VAL A 66 9.41 4.73 21.18
CA VAL A 66 10.74 4.17 20.88
C VAL A 66 11.44 4.99 19.79
N LEU A 67 10.76 5.26 18.67
CA LEU A 67 11.34 6.03 17.57
C LEU A 67 11.63 7.49 17.95
N SER A 68 10.89 8.08 18.90
CA SER A 68 11.16 9.42 19.41
C SER A 68 12.47 9.54 20.21
N HIS A 69 13.11 8.43 20.58
CA HIS A 69 14.45 8.43 21.17
C HIS A 69 15.56 8.43 20.13
N VAL A 70 15.25 8.06 18.88
CA VAL A 70 16.20 7.96 17.76
C VAL A 70 16.07 9.16 16.83
N PHE A 71 14.84 9.61 16.60
CA PHE A 71 14.50 10.71 15.72
C PHE A 71 13.88 11.86 16.51
N LYS A 72 13.63 12.98 15.84
CA LYS A 72 12.82 14.05 16.45
C LYS A 72 11.47 13.45 16.88
N PRO A 73 10.90 13.91 18.02
CA PRO A 73 9.65 13.36 18.53
C PRO A 73 8.58 13.27 17.45
N GLY A 74 8.02 12.07 17.30
CA GLY A 74 6.96 11.82 16.35
C GLY A 74 5.72 12.59 16.76
N THR A 75 5.10 13.27 15.81
CA THR A 75 3.78 13.89 16.02
C THR A 75 2.72 12.95 15.48
N PRO A 76 1.65 12.67 16.24
CA PRO A 76 0.44 12.09 15.66
C PRO A 76 0.04 12.94 14.46
N TYR A 77 -0.18 12.33 13.31
CA TYR A 77 -0.51 13.14 12.13
C TYR A 77 -1.83 13.91 12.31
N SER A 78 -2.70 13.46 13.22
CA SER A 78 -3.95 14.13 13.60
C SER A 78 -3.77 15.52 14.15
N GLU A 79 -2.67 15.68 14.86
CA GLU A 79 -2.35 16.89 15.60
C GLU A 79 -1.58 17.87 14.71
N ARG A 80 -1.24 17.49 13.47
CA ARG A 80 -0.57 18.37 12.51
C ARG A 80 -1.55 19.27 11.79
N GLU A 81 -1.18 20.54 11.70
CA GLU A 81 -1.90 21.54 10.92
C GLU A 81 -1.94 21.16 9.44
N PRO A 82 -3.02 21.47 8.69
CA PRO A 82 -3.12 21.14 7.27
C PRO A 82 -1.94 21.61 6.41
N SER A 83 -1.32 22.75 6.75
CA SER A 83 -0.15 23.29 6.05
C SER A 83 1.15 22.52 6.31
N GLN A 84 1.20 21.70 7.36
CA GLN A 84 2.34 20.87 7.75
C GLN A 84 2.26 19.44 7.18
N ARG A 85 1.15 19.12 6.54
CA ARG A 85 0.87 17.79 5.98
C ARG A 85 1.56 17.66 4.63
N LYS A 86 2.71 16.99 4.62
CA LYS A 86 3.54 16.79 3.42
C LYS A 86 3.06 15.64 2.52
N THR A 87 2.37 14.65 3.09
CA THR A 87 1.95 13.45 2.36
C THR A 87 0.43 13.30 2.33
N PRO A 88 -0.14 12.81 1.21
CA PRO A 88 -1.59 12.60 1.06
C PRO A 88 -2.10 11.39 1.86
N THR A 89 -1.23 10.43 2.20
CA THR A 89 -1.57 9.27 3.04
C THR A 89 -0.66 9.16 4.25
N PRO A 90 -1.05 9.80 5.35
CA PRO A 90 -0.22 9.81 6.53
C PRO A 90 -0.17 8.48 7.25
N GLY A 91 0.92 8.27 7.97
CA GLY A 91 0.96 7.37 9.11
C GLY A 91 0.16 7.88 10.30
N GLU A 92 -0.12 7.00 11.24
CA GLU A 92 -0.62 7.38 12.55
C GLU A 92 0.39 8.32 13.26
N TYR A 93 1.69 8.06 13.06
CA TYR A 93 2.78 8.94 13.50
C TYR A 93 3.72 9.28 12.36
N CYS A 94 4.23 10.51 12.37
CA CYS A 94 5.22 10.98 11.42
C CYS A 94 6.42 11.60 12.16
N PHE A 95 7.63 11.25 11.73
CA PHE A 95 8.89 11.69 12.33
C PHE A 95 9.72 12.41 11.28
N ASP A 96 10.23 13.59 11.60
CA ASP A 96 11.10 14.32 10.67
C ASP A 96 12.47 13.62 10.57
N TYR A 97 12.95 13.48 9.33
CA TYR A 97 14.24 12.88 9.00
C TYR A 97 14.98 13.69 7.93
N GLY A 98 16.29 13.46 7.81
CA GLY A 98 17.17 14.09 6.83
C GLY A 98 17.64 15.50 7.21
N VAL A 99 18.52 16.06 6.37
CA VAL A 99 19.07 17.40 6.57
C VAL A 99 17.93 18.42 6.46
N PHE A 100 17.76 19.25 7.48
CA PHE A 100 16.66 20.23 7.62
C PHE A 100 15.24 19.65 7.82
N GLY A 101 15.06 18.35 8.07
CA GLY A 101 13.74 17.77 8.33
C GLY A 101 12.79 17.80 7.13
N VAL A 102 13.36 17.78 5.92
CA VAL A 102 12.59 17.81 4.67
C VAL A 102 11.95 16.46 4.35
N GLN A 103 12.41 15.37 4.96
CA GLN A 103 11.86 14.02 4.80
C GLN A 103 11.10 13.58 6.04
N GLU A 104 10.24 12.57 5.89
CA GLU A 104 9.45 12.03 6.98
C GLU A 104 9.53 10.51 6.99
N ILE A 105 9.55 9.94 8.19
CA ILE A 105 9.34 8.53 8.46
C ILE A 105 7.89 8.37 8.93
N HIS A 106 7.16 7.45 8.33
CA HIS A 106 5.75 7.20 8.64
C HIS A 106 5.60 5.88 9.38
N LEU A 107 4.79 5.88 10.43
CA LEU A 107 4.48 4.68 11.21
C LEU A 107 2.99 4.38 11.09
N HIS A 108 2.70 3.15 10.72
CA HIS A 108 1.36 2.67 10.40
C HIS A 108 0.88 1.58 11.34
N LYS A 109 -0.41 1.64 11.71
CA LYS A 109 -1.12 0.47 12.26
C LYS A 109 -1.26 -0.61 11.18
N LYS A 110 -1.05 -1.88 11.53
CA LYS A 110 -1.29 -3.01 10.62
C LYS A 110 -2.70 -2.98 10.04
N SER A 111 -3.71 -2.72 10.87
CA SER A 111 -5.09 -2.68 10.40
C SER A 111 -5.40 -1.56 9.40
N SER A 112 -4.59 -0.50 9.35
CA SER A 112 -4.81 0.61 8.41
C SER A 112 -4.16 0.41 7.05
N ARG A 113 -3.18 -0.52 6.94
CA ARG A 113 -2.47 -0.81 5.67
C ARG A 113 -2.74 -2.21 5.12
N CYS A 114 -2.75 -3.21 5.98
CA CYS A 114 -2.88 -4.61 5.61
C CYS A 114 -3.63 -5.41 6.71
N PRO A 115 -4.89 -5.06 7.02
CA PRO A 115 -5.65 -5.66 8.12
C PRO A 115 -5.77 -7.18 7.99
N SER A 116 -5.77 -7.67 6.75
CA SER A 116 -5.90 -9.09 6.43
C SER A 116 -4.65 -9.91 6.81
N PHE A 117 -3.46 -9.31 6.83
CA PHE A 117 -2.22 -10.03 7.10
C PHE A 117 -2.17 -10.56 8.53
N PRO A 118 -1.44 -11.66 8.80
CA PRO A 118 -1.06 -12.00 10.17
C PRO A 118 -0.25 -10.86 10.79
N ASP A 119 -0.09 -10.84 12.11
CA ASP A 119 0.86 -9.91 12.71
C ASP A 119 2.28 -10.20 12.20
N PRO A 120 3.11 -9.17 11.98
CA PRO A 120 4.48 -9.38 11.54
C PRO A 120 5.27 -10.20 12.56
N PRO A 121 6.19 -11.09 12.10
CA PRO A 121 7.03 -11.84 13.01
C PRO A 121 8.02 -10.91 13.71
N LEU A 122 8.30 -11.21 14.98
CA LEU A 122 9.38 -10.56 15.71
C LEU A 122 10.73 -10.96 15.10
N ASP A 123 10.94 -12.26 14.92
CA ASP A 123 12.15 -12.83 14.36
C ASP A 123 12.20 -12.75 12.83
N ILE A 124 13.28 -13.26 12.25
CA ILE A 124 13.44 -13.42 10.80
C ILE A 124 12.31 -14.30 10.26
N PRO A 125 11.57 -13.85 9.22
CA PRO A 125 10.55 -14.67 8.57
C PRO A 125 11.12 -15.98 8.05
N SER A 126 10.29 -17.04 8.08
CA SER A 126 10.67 -18.32 7.47
C SER A 126 10.96 -18.15 5.98
N LYS A 127 11.85 -18.97 5.42
CA LYS A 127 12.15 -18.97 3.97
C LYS A 127 10.92 -19.23 3.10
N ASN A 128 9.91 -19.91 3.66
CA ASN A 128 8.66 -20.24 2.99
C ASN A 128 7.48 -19.43 3.56
N ASP A 129 7.75 -18.36 4.30
CA ASP A 129 6.71 -17.45 4.77
C ASP A 129 5.99 -16.83 3.56
N GLN A 130 4.67 -16.85 3.63
CA GLN A 130 3.79 -16.41 2.55
C GLN A 130 3.54 -14.90 2.57
N TYR A 131 3.69 -14.24 3.73
CA TYR A 131 3.34 -12.84 3.94
C TYR A 131 4.55 -11.95 4.09
N TYR A 132 5.64 -12.46 4.67
CA TYR A 132 6.81 -11.67 4.98
C TYR A 132 8.08 -12.27 4.40
N MET A 133 9.03 -11.40 4.08
CA MET A 133 10.36 -11.76 3.63
C MET A 133 11.37 -10.70 4.08
N LEU A 134 12.66 -10.96 3.89
CA LEU A 134 13.68 -9.93 4.07
C LEU A 134 13.90 -9.14 2.79
N THR A 135 14.32 -7.87 2.88
CA THR A 135 14.74 -7.06 1.71
C THR A 135 15.98 -7.61 1.01
N LYS A 136 16.67 -8.59 1.62
CA LYS A 136 17.79 -9.33 1.03
C LYS A 136 17.44 -10.78 0.67
N ASP A 137 16.15 -11.12 0.62
CA ASP A 137 15.71 -12.46 0.26
C ASP A 137 16.13 -12.80 -1.18
N ARG A 138 16.67 -14.00 -1.38
CA ARG A 138 17.14 -14.50 -2.69
C ARG A 138 16.06 -14.60 -3.76
N ARG A 139 14.78 -14.57 -3.37
CA ARG A 139 13.63 -14.55 -4.29
C ARG A 139 13.51 -13.21 -5.03
N LEU A 140 14.20 -12.17 -4.56
CA LEU A 140 14.17 -10.84 -5.15
C LEU A 140 15.11 -10.75 -6.36
N PRO A 141 14.73 -10.05 -7.45
CA PRO A 141 15.59 -9.85 -8.60
C PRO A 141 16.60 -8.73 -8.33
N MET A 142 17.61 -9.01 -7.51
CA MET A 142 18.56 -8.00 -7.01
C MET A 142 19.29 -7.21 -8.11
N GLU A 143 19.45 -7.79 -9.31
CA GLU A 143 19.99 -7.09 -10.49
C GLU A 143 19.12 -5.90 -10.94
N HIS A 144 17.81 -5.99 -10.79
CA HIS A 144 16.86 -4.91 -11.11
C HIS A 144 16.77 -3.92 -9.95
N VAL A 145 16.74 -4.42 -8.71
CA VAL A 145 16.70 -3.59 -7.50
C VAL A 145 17.91 -2.63 -7.45
N GLY A 146 19.11 -3.12 -7.77
CA GLY A 146 20.33 -2.30 -7.79
C GLY A 146 20.35 -1.18 -8.84
N LYS A 147 19.36 -1.12 -9.76
CA LYS A 147 19.20 -0.02 -10.71
C LYS A 147 18.42 1.17 -10.12
N VAL A 148 17.55 0.91 -9.14
CA VAL A 148 16.61 1.91 -8.59
C VAL A 148 16.89 2.28 -7.14
N ARG A 149 17.67 1.49 -6.40
CA ARG A 149 18.07 1.78 -5.02
C ARG A 149 19.43 1.20 -4.68
N ASP A 150 19.97 1.64 -3.55
CA ASP A 150 21.09 0.99 -2.90
C ASP A 150 20.71 -0.44 -2.46
N VAL A 151 21.61 -1.39 -2.72
CA VAL A 151 21.44 -2.79 -2.31
C VAL A 151 21.98 -2.94 -0.89
N PRO A 152 21.22 -3.57 0.04
CA PRO A 152 21.69 -3.73 1.40
C PRO A 152 23.00 -4.52 1.48
N PRO A 153 24.07 -3.98 2.10
CA PRO A 153 25.32 -4.72 2.25
C PRO A 153 25.11 -5.96 3.13
N GLY A 154 25.94 -6.99 2.99
CA GLY A 154 25.73 -8.27 3.69
C GLY A 154 25.68 -8.15 5.23
N TYR A 155 26.34 -7.13 5.79
CA TYR A 155 26.38 -6.81 7.21
C TYR A 155 25.29 -5.83 7.67
N SER A 156 24.38 -5.41 6.79
CA SER A 156 23.24 -4.56 7.16
C SER A 156 22.25 -5.29 8.06
N TYR A 157 21.57 -4.51 8.89
CA TYR A 157 20.51 -5.00 9.76
C TYR A 157 19.40 -5.66 8.90
N PRO A 158 18.85 -6.82 9.31
CA PRO A 158 17.79 -7.48 8.57
C PRO A 158 16.50 -6.64 8.58
N VAL A 159 16.05 -6.21 7.40
CA VAL A 159 14.80 -5.46 7.24
C VAL A 159 13.73 -6.39 6.68
N LYS A 160 12.57 -6.42 7.35
CA LYS A 160 11.39 -7.19 6.96
C LYS A 160 10.53 -6.39 5.99
N MET A 161 9.98 -7.03 4.97
CA MET A 161 9.06 -6.45 3.99
C MET A 161 7.94 -7.46 3.70
N PRO A 162 6.79 -7.04 3.16
CA PRO A 162 5.77 -7.98 2.72
C PRO A 162 6.26 -8.71 1.47
N VAL A 163 5.83 -9.96 1.29
CA VAL A 163 5.99 -10.65 0.01
C VAL A 163 5.27 -9.80 -1.05
N PRO A 164 5.92 -9.46 -2.16
CA PRO A 164 5.44 -8.45 -3.12
C PRO A 164 4.07 -8.78 -3.73
N ALA A 165 3.76 -10.06 -4.01
CA ALA A 165 2.43 -10.46 -4.45
C ALA A 165 1.36 -10.10 -3.41
N ARG A 166 1.63 -10.37 -2.12
CA ARG A 166 0.71 -10.01 -1.03
C ARG A 166 0.63 -8.50 -0.84
N TYR A 167 1.73 -7.77 -1.06
CA TYR A 167 1.74 -6.32 -1.03
C TYR A 167 0.77 -5.74 -2.06
N VAL A 168 0.86 -6.19 -3.32
CA VAL A 168 -0.05 -5.77 -4.40
C VAL A 168 -1.50 -6.03 -4.01
N GLU A 169 -1.82 -7.23 -3.54
CA GLU A 169 -3.19 -7.57 -3.12
C GLU A 169 -3.68 -6.65 -1.99
N SER A 170 -2.85 -6.41 -0.98
CA SER A 170 -3.17 -5.49 0.10
C SER A 170 -3.35 -4.06 -0.40
N LEU A 171 -2.57 -3.64 -1.39
CA LEU A 171 -2.70 -2.31 -1.99
C LEU A 171 -4.01 -2.16 -2.78
N VAL A 172 -4.45 -3.21 -3.48
CA VAL A 172 -5.78 -3.26 -4.11
C VAL A 172 -6.88 -3.14 -3.06
N MET A 173 -6.79 -3.91 -1.97
CA MET A 173 -7.73 -3.82 -0.85
C MET A 173 -7.74 -2.45 -0.21
N PHE A 174 -6.54 -1.87 -0.01
CA PHE A 174 -6.37 -0.53 0.51
C PHE A 174 -7.07 0.50 -0.38
N CYS A 175 -6.89 0.43 -1.69
CA CYS A 175 -7.59 1.30 -2.63
C CYS A 175 -9.11 1.12 -2.54
N ALA A 176 -9.61 -0.12 -2.51
CA ALA A 176 -11.04 -0.40 -2.37
C ALA A 176 -11.62 0.17 -1.07
N TRP A 177 -10.96 0.02 0.07
CA TRP A 177 -11.40 0.62 1.34
C TRP A 177 -11.42 2.15 1.28
N ASN A 178 -10.39 2.75 0.70
CA ASN A 178 -10.26 4.21 0.64
C ASN A 178 -11.29 4.86 -0.29
N LEU A 179 -11.91 4.13 -1.23
CA LEU A 179 -13.05 4.64 -1.99
C LEU A 179 -14.23 5.08 -1.12
N SER A 180 -14.30 4.61 0.13
CA SER A 180 -15.32 5.06 1.08
C SER A 180 -15.01 6.39 1.76
N VAL A 181 -13.80 6.93 1.58
CA VAL A 181 -13.27 8.10 2.30
C VAL A 181 -12.71 9.18 1.35
N VAL A 182 -12.16 8.81 0.20
CA VAL A 182 -11.47 9.73 -0.73
C VAL A 182 -11.86 9.45 -2.18
N ASP A 183 -12.00 10.51 -2.97
CA ASP A 183 -12.21 10.43 -4.42
C ASP A 183 -10.89 10.23 -5.17
N LEU A 184 -10.90 9.32 -6.15
CA LEU A 184 -9.76 9.10 -7.06
C LEU A 184 -9.61 10.26 -8.06
N PRO A 185 -8.41 10.48 -8.63
CA PRO A 185 -7.20 9.66 -8.51
C PRO A 185 -6.42 9.92 -7.22
N HIS A 186 -6.18 8.85 -6.47
CA HIS A 186 -5.36 8.83 -5.27
C HIS A 186 -4.00 8.23 -5.65
N PRO A 187 -2.86 8.72 -5.11
CA PRO A 187 -1.50 8.24 -5.41
C PRO A 187 -1.34 6.70 -5.49
N TRP A 188 -2.02 5.94 -4.62
CA TRP A 188 -1.96 4.47 -4.64
C TRP A 188 -2.61 3.82 -5.86
N TYR A 189 -3.61 4.46 -6.45
CA TYR A 189 -4.19 3.98 -7.70
C TYR A 189 -3.18 4.15 -8.85
N ASP A 190 -2.44 5.25 -8.85
CA ASP A 190 -1.36 5.46 -9.82
C ASP A 190 -0.25 4.41 -9.63
N THR A 191 0.13 4.11 -8.39
CA THR A 191 1.03 2.99 -8.08
C THR A 191 0.49 1.65 -8.61
N LEU A 192 -0.80 1.35 -8.43
CA LEU A 192 -1.40 0.15 -9.00
C LEU A 192 -1.34 0.14 -10.54
N VAL A 193 -1.50 1.29 -11.19
CA VAL A 193 -1.33 1.42 -12.65
C VAL A 193 0.11 1.11 -13.05
N TYR A 194 1.11 1.66 -12.36
CA TYR A 194 2.52 1.36 -12.63
C TYR A 194 2.84 -0.13 -12.46
N LEU A 195 2.38 -0.73 -11.37
CA LEU A 195 2.48 -2.16 -11.11
C LEU A 195 1.84 -2.99 -12.23
N ALA A 196 0.62 -2.65 -12.65
CA ALA A 196 -0.09 -3.35 -13.71
C ALA A 196 0.63 -3.25 -15.05
N ARG A 197 1.19 -2.07 -15.39
CA ARG A 197 2.00 -1.90 -16.61
C ARG A 197 3.25 -2.76 -16.56
N GLY A 198 3.96 -2.76 -15.44
CA GLY A 198 5.14 -3.62 -15.21
C GLY A 198 4.82 -5.11 -15.37
N MET A 199 3.69 -5.57 -14.85
CA MET A 199 3.25 -6.97 -14.90
C MET A 199 2.89 -7.45 -16.31
N PHE A 200 2.30 -6.61 -17.16
CA PHE A 200 1.61 -7.07 -18.38
C PHE A 200 2.12 -6.47 -19.70
N LEU A 201 2.76 -5.31 -19.70
CA LEU A 201 3.14 -4.62 -20.95
C LEU A 201 4.58 -4.85 -21.37
N GLY A 202 5.34 -5.69 -20.64
CA GLY A 202 6.74 -5.97 -20.95
C GLY A 202 7.64 -4.72 -20.97
N SER A 203 7.14 -3.59 -20.45
CA SER A 203 7.93 -2.38 -20.28
C SER A 203 9.01 -2.71 -19.24
N THR A 204 10.25 -2.76 -19.70
CA THR A 204 11.40 -3.48 -19.15
C THR A 204 11.86 -3.08 -17.74
N ASN A 205 11.09 -2.32 -16.96
CA ASN A 205 11.61 -1.63 -15.78
C ASN A 205 10.76 -1.69 -14.50
N TYR A 206 9.53 -2.24 -14.44
CA TYR A 206 8.60 -1.79 -13.38
C TYR A 206 7.87 -2.81 -12.48
N SER A 207 8.01 -4.14 -12.64
CA SER A 207 7.50 -5.06 -11.59
C SER A 207 8.05 -6.46 -11.79
N TYR A 208 8.49 -7.10 -10.71
CA TYR A 208 8.88 -8.52 -10.71
C TYR A 208 7.78 -9.47 -10.24
N VAL A 209 6.62 -8.93 -9.89
CA VAL A 209 5.46 -9.74 -9.51
C VAL A 209 4.83 -10.28 -10.77
N GLU A 210 4.69 -11.59 -10.86
CA GLU A 210 3.96 -12.21 -11.95
C GLU A 210 2.46 -12.29 -11.64
N PRO A 211 1.57 -12.13 -12.64
CA PRO A 211 0.12 -12.24 -12.43
C PRO A 211 -0.33 -13.54 -11.77
N LYS A 212 0.40 -14.65 -12.00
CA LYS A 212 0.09 -15.97 -11.43
C LYS A 212 0.37 -16.08 -9.93
N GLU A 213 1.15 -15.15 -9.37
CA GLU A 213 1.46 -15.09 -7.95
C GLU A 213 0.38 -14.38 -7.13
N LEU A 214 -0.53 -13.68 -7.82
CA LEU A 214 -1.69 -13.02 -7.21
C LEU A 214 -2.83 -14.03 -7.06
N GLN A 215 -3.53 -13.95 -5.94
CA GLN A 215 -4.75 -14.72 -5.70
C GLN A 215 -5.92 -14.08 -6.44
N TYR A 216 -6.90 -14.90 -6.79
CA TYR A 216 -8.18 -14.40 -7.26
C TYR A 216 -8.93 -13.68 -6.13
N PRO A 217 -9.53 -12.49 -6.34
CA PRO A 217 -9.76 -11.82 -7.64
C PRO A 217 -8.71 -10.76 -8.02
N PHE A 218 -7.60 -10.65 -7.29
CA PHE A 218 -6.60 -9.60 -7.50
C PHE A 218 -5.88 -9.72 -8.85
N ASP A 219 -5.59 -10.94 -9.29
CA ASP A 219 -5.02 -11.19 -10.62
C ASP A 219 -5.95 -10.64 -11.73
N LYS A 220 -7.26 -10.87 -11.59
CA LYS A 220 -8.30 -10.38 -12.50
C LYS A 220 -8.37 -8.86 -12.47
N PHE A 221 -8.34 -8.25 -11.29
CA PHE A 221 -8.30 -6.80 -11.15
C PHE A 221 -7.08 -6.20 -11.87
N MET A 222 -5.88 -6.72 -11.64
CA MET A 222 -4.65 -6.20 -12.25
C MET A 222 -4.65 -6.33 -13.78
N ARG A 223 -5.28 -7.37 -14.34
CA ARG A 223 -5.50 -7.50 -15.80
C ARG A 223 -6.45 -6.45 -16.35
N ILE A 224 -7.54 -6.17 -15.64
CA ILE A 224 -8.49 -5.12 -16.04
C ILE A 224 -7.81 -3.75 -15.97
N LEU A 225 -7.03 -3.51 -14.91
CA LEU A 225 -6.30 -2.26 -14.73
C LEU A 225 -5.25 -2.04 -15.80
N SER A 226 -4.49 -3.06 -16.20
CA SER A 226 -3.51 -2.93 -17.28
C SER A 226 -4.16 -2.59 -18.61
N TYR A 227 -5.32 -3.19 -18.90
CA TYR A 227 -6.11 -2.85 -20.08
C TYR A 227 -6.59 -1.39 -20.05
N ASP A 228 -7.21 -0.95 -18.96
CA ASP A 228 -7.62 0.45 -18.81
C ASP A 228 -6.40 1.40 -18.96
N ALA A 229 -5.27 1.07 -18.32
CA ALA A 229 -4.04 1.87 -18.39
C ALA A 229 -3.42 1.96 -19.79
N SER A 230 -3.64 0.96 -20.66
CA SER A 230 -3.17 0.96 -22.06
C SER A 230 -4.06 1.80 -22.98
N ARG A 231 -5.36 1.93 -22.67
CA ARG A 231 -6.32 2.71 -23.48
C ARG A 231 -6.24 4.21 -23.29
N TYR A 232 -5.96 4.67 -22.07
CA TYR A 232 -6.10 6.08 -21.71
C TYR A 232 -4.77 6.89 -21.71
N GLY A 233 -3.63 6.28 -22.07
CA GLY A 233 -2.33 6.97 -22.12
C GLY A 233 -1.84 7.48 -20.75
N GLU A 234 -0.95 8.50 -20.74
CA GLU A 234 -0.46 9.16 -19.50
C GLU A 234 -1.53 10.03 -18.82
N ALA A 235 -2.57 10.46 -19.54
CA ALA A 235 -3.63 11.29 -19.01
C ALA A 235 -4.73 10.43 -18.37
N LEU A 236 -4.48 9.95 -17.15
CA LEU A 236 -5.47 9.30 -16.27
C LEU A 236 -6.59 10.27 -15.80
N THR A 237 -6.78 11.42 -16.45
CA THR A 237 -7.70 12.49 -16.08
C THR A 237 -9.10 12.38 -16.69
N SER A 238 -9.35 11.44 -17.61
CA SER A 238 -10.70 11.23 -18.19
C SER A 238 -11.52 10.20 -17.39
N ASP A 239 -12.75 10.61 -17.07
CA ASP A 239 -13.89 9.93 -16.43
C ASP A 239 -13.61 8.54 -15.79
N LEU A 240 -13.18 8.56 -14.52
CA LEU A 240 -12.92 7.38 -13.70
C LEU A 240 -14.13 6.42 -13.61
N CYS A 241 -15.36 6.92 -13.70
CA CYS A 241 -16.58 6.10 -13.56
C CYS A 241 -16.78 5.14 -14.73
N HIS A 242 -16.14 5.39 -15.88
CA HIS A 242 -16.21 4.53 -17.06
C HIS A 242 -15.12 3.45 -17.08
N ARG A 243 -14.18 3.47 -16.12
CA ARG A 243 -13.11 2.48 -16.04
C ARG A 243 -13.61 1.19 -15.41
N LYS A 244 -13.34 0.07 -16.08
CA LYS A 244 -13.73 -1.26 -15.59
C LYS A 244 -13.02 -1.56 -14.27
N SER A 245 -11.77 -1.14 -14.12
CA SER A 245 -10.98 -1.30 -12.89
C SER A 245 -11.55 -0.50 -11.70
N TYR A 246 -12.01 0.73 -11.93
CA TYR A 246 -12.67 1.52 -10.88
C TYR A 246 -13.97 0.87 -10.41
N ARG A 247 -14.80 0.42 -11.36
CA ARG A 247 -16.03 -0.31 -11.02
C ARG A 247 -15.75 -1.61 -10.27
N PHE A 248 -14.67 -2.31 -10.62
CA PHE A 248 -14.20 -3.49 -9.89
C PHE A 248 -13.84 -3.17 -8.43
N LEU A 249 -13.10 -2.08 -8.17
CA LEU A 249 -12.81 -1.64 -6.80
C LEU A 249 -14.09 -1.30 -6.03
N CYS A 250 -15.08 -0.68 -6.68
CA CYS A 250 -16.38 -0.42 -6.06
C CYS A 250 -17.09 -1.72 -5.68
N GLU A 251 -17.09 -2.73 -6.56
CA GLU A 251 -17.66 -4.04 -6.26
C GLU A 251 -16.92 -4.76 -5.12
N MET A 252 -15.59 -4.62 -5.02
CA MET A 252 -14.80 -5.10 -3.88
C MET A 252 -15.20 -4.37 -2.60
N LEU A 253 -15.33 -3.04 -2.62
CA LEU A 253 -15.81 -2.26 -1.48
C LEU A 253 -17.17 -2.75 -0.98
N MET A 254 -18.10 -3.08 -1.89
CA MET A 254 -19.41 -3.60 -1.52
C MET A 254 -19.31 -4.96 -0.80
N VAL A 255 -18.48 -5.89 -1.28
CA VAL A 255 -18.23 -7.17 -0.57
C VAL A 255 -17.63 -6.91 0.80
N LEU A 256 -16.64 -6.02 0.89
CA LEU A 256 -15.98 -5.68 2.15
C LEU A 256 -16.96 -5.13 3.18
N ARG A 257 -18.00 -4.43 2.73
CA ARG A 257 -19.08 -3.92 3.57
C ARG A 257 -20.05 -5.00 4.01
N GLU A 258 -20.48 -5.88 3.10
CA GLU A 258 -21.31 -7.05 3.44
C GLU A 258 -20.61 -7.93 4.48
N MET A 259 -19.31 -8.13 4.31
CA MET A 259 -18.45 -8.87 5.23
C MET A 259 -18.14 -8.10 6.52
N LYS A 260 -18.72 -6.91 6.72
CA LYS A 260 -18.53 -6.09 7.93
C LYS A 260 -17.07 -5.70 8.19
N GLN A 261 -16.19 -5.84 7.19
CA GLN A 261 -14.76 -5.55 7.30
C GLN A 261 -14.46 -4.05 7.20
N VAL A 262 -15.38 -3.26 6.64
CA VAL A 262 -15.26 -1.80 6.64
C VAL A 262 -15.80 -1.24 7.94
N ARG A 263 -14.91 -0.91 8.88
CA ARG A 263 -15.31 -0.16 10.08
C ARG A 263 -15.87 1.21 9.64
N ARG A 264 -17.13 1.52 9.99
CA ARG A 264 -17.61 2.93 10.02
C ARG A 264 -16.76 3.80 10.96
N LYS A 265 -16.17 3.17 11.98
CA LYS A 265 -15.11 3.70 12.83
C LYS A 265 -13.72 3.22 12.35
N MET A 266 -13.35 3.44 11.09
CA MET A 266 -11.96 3.88 10.90
C MET A 266 -11.79 5.03 11.88
N ASP A 267 -10.76 4.92 12.72
CA ASP A 267 -10.49 5.83 13.83
C ASP A 267 -10.89 7.25 13.40
N LYS A 268 -11.67 8.00 14.20
CA LYS A 268 -12.07 9.36 13.78
C LYS A 268 -10.86 10.20 13.35
N LEU A 269 -9.69 9.83 13.88
CA LEU A 269 -8.37 10.30 13.48
C LEU A 269 -8.09 10.02 11.99
N LEU A 270 -8.27 8.81 11.45
CA LEU A 270 -8.06 8.49 10.02
C LEU A 270 -9.08 9.12 9.05
N ARG A 271 -10.11 9.84 9.55
CA ARG A 271 -11.02 10.65 8.70
C ARG A 271 -10.34 11.96 8.33
N TYR A 272 -9.29 11.91 7.52
CA TYR A 272 -8.47 13.09 7.22
C TYR A 272 -8.93 13.93 6.02
N TRP A 273 -10.09 13.63 5.44
CA TRP A 273 -10.74 14.49 4.46
C TRP A 273 -12.21 14.71 4.88
N PRO A 274 -12.89 15.82 4.46
CA PRO A 274 -14.25 16.14 4.91
C PRO A 274 -15.17 14.94 4.73
N PRO A 275 -16.24 14.83 5.53
CA PRO A 275 -17.17 13.71 5.44
C PRO A 275 -17.85 13.70 4.06
N MET A 276 -17.26 13.01 3.08
CA MET A 276 -17.83 12.78 1.75
C MET A 276 -18.57 11.44 1.67
N ALA A 277 -19.22 11.06 2.77
CA ALA A 277 -20.22 10.00 2.75
C ALA A 277 -21.44 10.34 1.85
N GLN A 278 -21.55 11.59 1.38
CA GLN A 278 -22.70 12.04 0.61
C GLN A 278 -22.71 11.58 -0.86
N ASP A 279 -21.58 11.14 -1.44
CA ASP A 279 -21.54 10.92 -2.89
C ASP A 279 -21.35 9.46 -3.33
N LEU A 280 -20.99 8.54 -2.41
CA LEU A 280 -20.80 7.13 -2.79
C LEU A 280 -22.11 6.47 -3.25
N LYS A 281 -23.25 6.84 -2.65
CA LYS A 281 -24.57 6.37 -3.10
C LYS A 281 -24.85 6.85 -4.53
N ALA A 282 -24.64 8.14 -4.81
CA ALA A 282 -24.80 8.71 -6.14
C ALA A 282 -23.86 8.06 -7.17
N LYS A 283 -22.62 7.73 -6.78
CA LYS A 283 -21.67 6.99 -7.63
C LYS A 283 -22.10 5.56 -7.90
N CYS A 284 -22.56 4.83 -6.87
CA CYS A 284 -23.14 3.50 -7.05
C CYS A 284 -24.36 3.55 -7.98
N GLU A 285 -25.25 4.53 -7.79
CA GLU A 285 -26.42 4.75 -8.66
C GLU A 285 -26.02 5.07 -10.11
N ALA A 286 -25.02 5.94 -10.32
CA ALA A 286 -24.48 6.26 -11.65
C ALA A 286 -23.87 5.02 -12.33
N MET A 287 -23.26 4.12 -11.56
CA MET A 287 -22.68 2.86 -12.04
C MET A 287 -23.68 1.68 -12.08
N LYS A 288 -24.95 1.91 -11.71
CA LYS A 288 -25.99 0.88 -11.57
C LYS A 288 -25.58 -0.28 -10.64
N LEU A 289 -24.89 0.04 -9.54
CA LEU A 289 -24.55 -0.88 -8.47
C LEU A 289 -25.60 -0.80 -7.35
N GLU A 290 -26.09 -1.95 -6.88
CA GLU A 290 -26.99 -2.00 -5.72
C GLU A 290 -26.25 -1.52 -4.47
N TYR A 291 -26.79 -0.50 -3.80
CA TYR A 291 -26.24 0.08 -2.58
C TYR A 291 -27.18 -0.16 -1.41
N GLU A 292 -26.79 -1.02 -0.48
CA GLU A 292 -27.43 -1.14 0.83
C GLU A 292 -26.55 -0.51 1.91
N CYS A 293 -27.15 0.25 2.81
CA CYS A 293 -26.45 0.89 3.92
C CYS A 293 -26.32 -0.12 5.08
N PRO A 294 -25.14 -0.71 5.35
CA PRO A 294 -25.03 -1.76 6.36
C PRO A 294 -25.10 -1.19 7.78
N GLN A 295 -25.72 -1.91 8.69
CA GLN A 295 -25.68 -1.62 10.12
C GLN A 295 -24.29 -1.92 10.74
N GLU A 296 -23.97 -1.26 11.86
CA GLU A 296 -22.64 -1.34 12.49
C GLU A 296 -22.27 -2.78 12.91
N PRO A 297 -21.02 -3.21 12.66
CA PRO A 297 -20.60 -4.56 13.00
C PRO A 297 -20.00 -4.71 14.40
N ASP A 298 -20.22 -5.88 15.00
CA ASP A 298 -19.38 -6.43 16.06
C ASP A 298 -18.02 -6.86 15.48
N ALA A 299 -16.96 -6.55 16.22
CA ALA A 299 -15.58 -6.55 15.75
C ALA A 299 -14.95 -7.95 15.74
N VAL A 300 -14.88 -8.58 14.56
CA VAL A 300 -13.90 -9.65 14.30
C VAL A 300 -13.23 -9.39 12.95
N PRO A 301 -11.96 -8.96 12.93
CA PRO A 301 -11.17 -8.91 11.70
C PRO A 301 -11.07 -10.34 11.13
N MET A 302 -11.47 -10.53 9.88
CA MET A 302 -11.24 -11.80 9.19
C MET A 302 -9.79 -11.90 8.75
N VAL A 303 -9.22 -13.11 8.84
CA VAL A 303 -7.87 -13.40 8.38
C VAL A 303 -7.82 -13.42 6.84
N HIS A 304 -6.69 -13.03 6.23
CA HIS A 304 -6.57 -12.82 4.77
C HIS A 304 -7.16 -13.94 3.92
N HIS A 305 -6.88 -15.20 4.25
CA HIS A 305 -7.39 -16.31 3.45
C HIS A 305 -8.93 -16.40 3.44
N GLU A 306 -9.61 -16.05 4.53
CA GLU A 306 -11.08 -16.02 4.58
C GLU A 306 -11.63 -14.84 3.75
N LEU A 307 -10.94 -13.70 3.80
CA LEU A 307 -11.27 -12.52 3.00
C LEU A 307 -11.16 -12.80 1.51
N VAL A 308 -10.03 -13.38 1.10
CA VAL A 308 -9.80 -13.80 -0.27
C VAL A 308 -10.81 -14.85 -0.70
N ALA A 309 -11.09 -15.85 0.15
CA ALA A 309 -12.09 -16.88 -0.16
C ALA A 309 -13.50 -16.30 -0.34
N ALA A 310 -13.89 -15.29 0.43
CA ALA A 310 -15.18 -14.61 0.27
C ALA A 310 -15.24 -13.80 -1.02
N LEU A 311 -14.20 -13.02 -1.32
CA LEU A 311 -14.08 -12.28 -2.59
C LEU A 311 -14.10 -13.24 -3.79
N ALA A 312 -13.46 -14.41 -3.66
CA ALA A 312 -13.40 -15.41 -4.71
C ALA A 312 -14.74 -16.09 -5.00
N LYS A 313 -15.66 -16.14 -4.03
CA LYS A 313 -17.01 -16.70 -4.20
C LYS A 313 -17.96 -15.77 -4.94
N LYS A 314 -17.66 -14.47 -5.03
CA LYS A 314 -18.49 -13.52 -5.78
C LYS A 314 -18.37 -13.78 -7.27
N SER A 315 -19.51 -13.72 -7.98
CA SER A 315 -19.50 -13.66 -9.44
C SER A 315 -19.14 -12.24 -9.87
N TRP A 316 -17.98 -12.08 -10.53
CA TRP A 316 -17.49 -10.81 -11.03
C TRP A 316 -17.86 -10.69 -12.50
N SER A 317 -18.78 -9.77 -12.83
CA SER A 317 -19.45 -9.66 -14.15
C SER A 317 -18.54 -9.26 -15.32
N TYR A 318 -17.26 -8.97 -15.09
CA TYR A 318 -16.30 -8.65 -16.15
C TYR A 318 -15.71 -9.93 -16.73
N SER A 319 -15.97 -10.26 -17.99
CA SER A 319 -15.22 -11.34 -18.63
C SER A 319 -13.86 -10.84 -19.12
N THR A 320 -12.83 -11.67 -19.01
CA THR A 320 -11.52 -11.40 -19.64
C THR A 320 -11.62 -11.39 -21.17
N VAL A 321 -12.63 -12.04 -21.75
CA VAL A 321 -12.89 -12.09 -23.20
C VAL A 321 -13.43 -10.75 -23.74
N GLU A 322 -14.17 -9.99 -22.94
CA GLU A 322 -14.61 -8.62 -23.28
C GLU A 322 -13.50 -7.58 -23.12
N CYS A 323 -12.36 -7.92 -22.52
CA CYS A 323 -11.20 -7.03 -22.45
C CYS A 323 -10.31 -7.14 -23.71
N ALA A 324 -10.53 -8.13 -24.58
CA ALA A 324 -9.78 -8.25 -25.83
C ALA A 324 -10.52 -7.65 -27.05
N ASN A 325 -11.85 -7.49 -26.96
CA ASN A 325 -12.72 -7.27 -28.14
C ASN A 325 -13.63 -6.03 -28.10
N THR A 326 -13.51 -5.16 -27.10
CA THR A 326 -13.98 -3.76 -27.22
C THR A 326 -12.79 -2.85 -27.27
#